data_AF-A0A316Y9M0-F1
#
_entry.id   AF-A0A316Y9M0-F1
#
_cell.length_a   1.000
_cell.length_b   1.000
_cell.length_c   1.000
_cell.angle_alpha   90.00
_cell.angle_beta   90.00
_cell.angle_gamma   90.00
#
_symmetry.space_group_name_H-M   'P 1'
#
loop_
_entity.id
_entity.type
_entity.pdbx_description
1 polymer ?
#
loop_
_entity_poly.entity_id
_entity_poly.type
_entity_poly.pdbx_seq_one_letter_code
_entity_poly.pdbx_strand_id
1 'polypeptide(L)'
;MSNSRRSTHNQASFREALVGRDYSCILSDTKFTGCTASHILPQSRPEYYEEVLGYDPRYYFHVSYGLLLEDKIHHAFDRGEWALYPIVFGDNTNKKEFENKKQSKKRLME
;
A
#
# COMPACT_ATOMS: atom_id res chain seq x y z
N MET A 1 6.51 14.20 -14.11
CA MET A 1 5.59 14.14 -12.95
C MET A 1 4.17 14.31 -13.46
N SER A 2 3.31 13.30 -13.30
CA SER A 2 1.94 13.35 -13.82
C SER A 2 1.00 13.85 -12.73
N ASN A 3 0.61 15.13 -12.80
CA ASN A 3 -0.41 15.75 -11.94
C ASN A 3 -1.82 15.43 -12.46
N SER A 4 -2.12 14.16 -12.73
CA SER A 4 -3.44 13.74 -13.18
C SER A 4 -4.41 13.73 -12.00
N ARG A 5 -4.98 14.89 -11.66
CA ARG A 5 -6.21 15.01 -10.86
C ARG A 5 -7.47 14.71 -11.72
N ARG A 6 -7.41 13.76 -12.67
CA ARG A 6 -8.61 13.29 -13.37
C ARG A 6 -9.39 12.38 -12.42
N SER A 7 -10.20 12.96 -11.53
CA SER A 7 -11.16 12.23 -10.72
C SER A 7 -12.24 11.65 -11.63
N THR A 8 -12.02 10.45 -12.14
CA THR A 8 -13.10 9.68 -12.79
C THR A 8 -14.14 9.30 -11.73
N HIS A 9 -15.38 9.08 -12.14
CA HIS A 9 -16.45 8.65 -11.20
C HIS A 9 -16.01 7.46 -10.34
N ASN A 10 -15.33 6.48 -10.97
CA ASN A 10 -14.80 5.31 -10.26
C ASN A 10 -13.72 5.66 -9.22
N GLN A 11 -12.85 6.65 -9.48
CA GLN A 11 -11.87 7.11 -8.48
C GLN A 11 -12.52 7.80 -7.29
N ALA A 12 -13.60 8.56 -7.51
CA ALA A 12 -14.35 9.18 -6.43
C ALA A 12 -15.04 8.12 -5.56
N SER A 13 -15.75 7.18 -6.18
CA SER A 13 -16.41 6.07 -5.46
C SER A 13 -15.40 5.16 -4.75
N PHE A 14 -14.25 4.90 -5.36
CA PHE A 14 -13.16 4.14 -4.73
C PHE A 14 -12.65 4.83 -3.47
N ARG A 15 -12.42 6.15 -3.55
CA ARG A 15 -12.01 6.94 -2.38
C ARG A 15 -13.08 6.92 -1.30
N GLU A 16 -14.35 7.15 -1.64
CA GLU A 16 -15.45 7.10 -0.67
C GLU A 16 -15.53 5.75 0.05
N ALA A 17 -15.39 4.66 -0.69
CA ALA A 17 -15.41 3.31 -0.13
C ALA A 17 -14.22 3.06 0.82
N LEU A 18 -13.02 3.54 0.48
CA LEU A 18 -11.85 3.47 1.37
C LEU A 18 -12.03 4.33 2.63
N VAL A 19 -12.60 5.52 2.50
CA VAL A 19 -12.93 6.37 3.65
C VAL A 19 -13.98 5.70 4.55
N GLY A 20 -14.96 5.02 3.96
CA GLY A 20 -15.94 4.24 4.72
C GLY A 20 -15.34 3.05 5.45
N ARG A 21 -14.32 2.40 4.88
CA ARG A 21 -13.61 1.27 5.50
C ARG A 21 -12.67 1.72 6.62
N ASP A 22 -11.83 2.72 6.37
CA ASP A 22 -10.69 3.05 7.22
C ASP A 22 -10.94 4.26 8.13
N TYR A 23 -11.75 5.23 7.70
CA TYR A 23 -12.02 6.53 8.35
C TYR A 23 -10.79 7.45 8.60
N SER A 24 -9.60 6.89 8.75
CA SER A 24 -8.32 7.57 8.90
C SER A 24 -7.24 6.94 8.02
N CYS A 25 -6.14 7.66 7.84
CA CYS A 25 -4.96 7.14 7.15
C CYS A 25 -4.37 5.98 7.95
N ILE A 26 -4.22 4.81 7.32
CA ILE A 26 -3.87 3.56 8.02
C ILE A 26 -2.49 3.56 8.71
N LEU A 27 -1.59 4.47 8.35
CA LEU A 27 -0.23 4.53 8.90
C LEU A 27 0.01 5.70 9.85
N SER A 28 -0.71 6.81 9.70
CA SER A 28 -0.47 8.03 10.47
C SER A 28 -1.64 8.44 11.36
N ASP A 29 -2.76 7.73 11.29
CA ASP A 29 -4.02 8.07 11.98
C ASP A 29 -4.56 9.47 11.68
N THR A 30 -4.01 10.14 10.66
CA THR A 30 -4.54 11.42 10.15
C THR A 30 -5.98 11.21 9.67
N LYS A 31 -6.86 12.16 9.96
CA LYS A 31 -8.27 12.12 9.51
C LYS A 31 -8.35 11.99 7.98
N PHE A 32 -9.36 11.29 7.47
CA PHE A 32 -9.56 11.04 6.03
C PHE A 32 -9.48 12.27 5.12
N THR A 33 -9.69 13.48 5.65
CA THR A 33 -9.56 14.74 4.91
C THR A 33 -8.14 15.02 4.43
N GLY A 34 -7.12 14.50 5.13
CA GLY A 34 -5.71 14.61 4.75
C GLY A 34 -5.14 13.34 4.10
N CYS A 35 -6.02 12.44 3.64
CA CYS A 35 -5.63 11.16 3.07
C CYS A 35 -5.96 11.08 1.58
N THR A 36 -5.07 10.40 0.85
CA THR A 36 -5.21 10.01 -0.54
C THR A 36 -5.49 8.50 -0.64
N ALA A 37 -6.44 8.16 -1.52
CA ALA A 37 -6.70 6.78 -1.92
C ALA A 37 -5.60 6.30 -2.88
N SER A 38 -4.79 5.35 -2.42
CA SER A 38 -3.70 4.75 -3.17
C SER A 38 -4.06 3.32 -3.58
N HIS A 39 -3.73 2.91 -4.80
CA HIS A 39 -3.84 1.51 -5.18
C HIS A 39 -2.59 0.75 -4.76
N ILE A 40 -2.75 -0.46 -4.23
CA ILE A 40 -1.64 -1.38 -3.91
C ILE A 40 -0.92 -1.78 -5.20
N LEU A 41 -1.68 -2.16 -6.24
CA LEU A 41 -1.18 -2.40 -7.58
C LEU A 41 -1.59 -1.23 -8.49
N PRO A 42 -0.68 -0.60 -9.25
CA PRO A 42 -1.01 0.59 -10.04
C PRO A 42 -2.14 0.33 -11.02
N GLN A 43 -3.19 1.16 -10.97
CA GLN A 43 -4.35 1.06 -11.88
C GLN A 43 -3.96 1.17 -13.37
N SER A 44 -2.84 1.85 -13.68
CA SER A 44 -2.31 2.00 -15.03
C SER A 44 -1.58 0.76 -15.57
N ARG A 45 -1.36 -0.25 -14.72
CA ARG A 45 -0.63 -1.48 -15.02
C ARG A 45 -1.45 -2.72 -14.68
N PRO A 46 -2.51 -3.00 -15.45
CA PRO A 46 -3.39 -4.16 -15.22
C PRO A 46 -2.65 -5.50 -15.29
N GLU A 47 -1.50 -5.57 -16.00
CA GLU A 47 -0.67 -6.77 -16.10
C GLU A 47 -0.26 -7.33 -14.72
N TYR A 48 -0.07 -6.47 -13.71
CA TYR A 48 0.28 -6.92 -12.36
C TYR A 48 -0.89 -7.54 -11.61
N TYR A 49 -2.12 -7.16 -11.92
CA TYR A 49 -3.29 -7.77 -11.32
C TYR A 49 -3.44 -9.22 -11.78
N GLU A 50 -3.27 -9.46 -13.09
CA GLU A 50 -3.32 -10.81 -13.64
C GLU A 50 -2.19 -11.69 -13.08
N GLU A 51 -0.97 -11.16 -12.98
CA GLU A 51 0.18 -11.87 -12.38
C GLU A 51 -0.07 -12.27 -10.92
N VAL A 52 -0.58 -11.34 -10.09
CA VAL A 52 -0.75 -11.56 -8.65
C VAL A 52 -2.00 -12.39 -8.33
N LEU A 53 -3.10 -12.18 -9.06
CA LEU A 53 -4.38 -12.84 -8.80
C LEU A 53 -4.54 -14.16 -9.56
N GLY A 54 -3.79 -14.37 -10.65
CA GLY A 54 -3.97 -15.50 -11.56
C GLY A 54 -5.17 -15.37 -12.50
N TYR A 55 -5.81 -14.20 -12.57
CA TYR A 55 -6.91 -13.89 -13.48
C TYR A 55 -7.05 -12.36 -13.68
N ASP A 56 -7.68 -11.95 -14.79
CA ASP A 56 -8.06 -10.54 -15.03
C ASP A 56 -9.32 -10.18 -14.23
N PRO A 57 -9.25 -9.27 -13.23
CA PRO A 57 -10.41 -8.89 -12.43
C PRO A 57 -11.42 -8.01 -13.18
N ARG A 58 -11.09 -7.47 -14.37
CA ARG A 58 -11.88 -6.53 -15.19
C ARG A 58 -12.27 -5.20 -14.52
N TYR A 59 -12.17 -5.12 -13.20
CA TYR A 59 -12.49 -3.97 -12.37
C TYR A 59 -11.40 -3.75 -11.32
N TYR A 60 -10.68 -2.63 -11.44
CA TYR A 60 -9.48 -2.34 -10.66
C TYR A 60 -9.72 -1.43 -9.45
N PHE A 61 -10.97 -1.00 -9.21
CA PHE A 61 -11.34 -0.10 -8.12
C PHE A 61 -11.98 -0.84 -6.94
N HIS A 62 -11.64 -2.11 -6.74
CA HIS A 62 -12.13 -2.86 -5.60
C HIS A 62 -11.46 -2.35 -4.32
N VAL A 63 -12.22 -2.16 -3.24
CA VAL A 63 -11.73 -1.56 -1.98
C VAL A 63 -10.52 -2.30 -1.42
N SER A 64 -10.45 -3.63 -1.57
CA SER A 64 -9.30 -4.44 -1.12
C SER A 64 -8.00 -4.16 -1.90
N TYR A 65 -8.08 -3.53 -3.06
CA TYR A 65 -6.91 -3.14 -3.85
C TYR A 65 -6.36 -1.77 -3.43
N GLY A 66 -6.97 -1.12 -2.44
CA GLY A 66 -6.65 0.23 -2.02
C GLY A 66 -6.24 0.37 -0.56
N LEU A 67 -5.42 1.39 -0.33
CA LEU A 67 -5.01 1.89 0.98
C LEU A 67 -5.34 3.37 1.10
N LEU A 68 -5.76 3.80 2.29
CA LEU A 68 -5.93 5.20 2.61
C LEU A 68 -4.65 5.72 3.29
N LEU A 69 -3.85 6.51 2.57
CA LEU A 69 -2.52 6.97 3.01
C LEU A 69 -2.47 8.48 3.10
N GLU A 70 -1.64 9.01 4.01
CA GLU A 70 -1.39 10.45 4.06
C GLU A 70 -0.66 10.91 2.81
N ASP A 71 -1.01 12.09 2.29
CA ASP A 71 -0.49 12.63 1.02
C ASP A 71 1.04 12.58 0.92
N LYS A 72 1.74 12.86 2.03
CA LYS A 72 3.22 12.84 2.08
C LYS A 72 3.78 11.42 1.92
N ILE A 73 3.12 10.43 2.49
CA ILE A 73 3.55 9.04 2.53
C ILE A 73 3.15 8.31 1.23
N HIS A 74 1.98 8.65 0.69
CA HIS A 74 1.44 8.17 -0.57
C HIS A 74 2.44 8.31 -1.72
N HIS A 75 3.07 9.47 -1.87
CA HIS A 75 4.02 9.69 -2.96
C HIS A 75 5.27 8.81 -2.88
N ALA A 76 5.74 8.49 -1.67
CA ALA A 76 6.86 7.57 -1.48
C ALA A 76 6.45 6.12 -1.79
N PHE A 77 5.20 5.75 -1.48
CA PHE A 77 4.61 4.45 -1.80
C PHE A 77 4.50 4.23 -3.31
N ASP A 78 3.91 5.18 -4.04
CA ASP A 78 3.74 5.10 -5.50
C ASP A 78 5.08 5.00 -6.25
N ARG A 79 6.15 5.55 -5.67
CA ARG A 79 7.52 5.44 -6.23
C ARG A 79 8.24 4.15 -5.87
N GLY A 80 7.65 3.31 -5.01
CA GLY A 80 8.27 2.09 -4.51
C GLY A 80 9.43 2.34 -3.55
N GLU A 81 9.48 3.49 -2.88
CA GLU A 81 10.51 3.78 -1.86
C GLU A 81 10.32 2.93 -0.60
N TRP A 82 9.10 2.46 -0.37
CA TRP A 82 8.74 1.52 0.69
C TRP A 82 7.51 0.70 0.27
N ALA A 83 7.31 -0.43 0.92
CA ALA A 83 6.16 -1.31 0.71
C ALA A 83 5.74 -1.98 2.02
N LEU A 84 4.50 -2.47 2.08
CA LEU A 84 4.02 -3.29 3.20
C LEU A 84 4.50 -4.73 3.03
N TYR A 85 5.01 -5.31 4.11
CA TYR A 85 5.40 -6.71 4.15
C TYR A 85 4.25 -7.55 4.75
N PRO A 86 3.83 -8.65 4.10
CA PRO A 86 2.76 -9.49 4.62
C PRO A 86 3.22 -10.22 5.89
N ILE A 87 2.52 -10.00 6.99
CA ILE A 87 2.72 -10.82 8.20
C ILE A 87 1.88 -12.08 8.01
N VAL A 88 2.52 -13.17 7.60
CA VAL A 88 1.88 -14.48 7.56
C VAL A 88 1.83 -15.02 8.99
N PHE A 89 0.63 -15.05 9.59
CA PHE A 89 0.43 -15.64 10.91
C PHE A 89 0.73 -17.15 10.85
N GLY A 90 1.92 -17.53 11.31
CA GLY A 90 2.43 -18.90 11.27
C GLY A 90 3.94 -18.98 10.98
N ASP A 91 4.53 -17.92 10.42
CA ASP A 91 5.94 -17.95 10.02
C ASP A 91 6.84 -17.22 11.03
N ASN A 92 7.36 -17.99 12.00
CA ASN A 92 8.33 -17.53 13.00
C ASN A 92 9.74 -17.25 12.41
N THR A 93 9.91 -17.37 11.09
CA THR A 93 11.17 -17.16 10.37
C THR A 93 11.63 -15.70 10.40
N ASN A 94 10.70 -14.75 10.31
CA ASN A 94 11.04 -13.33 10.19
C ASN A 94 11.56 -12.69 11.49
N LYS A 95 11.14 -13.17 12.67
CA LYS A 95 11.73 -12.73 13.95
C LYS A 95 13.22 -13.12 14.03
N LYS A 96 13.54 -14.35 13.63
CA LYS A 96 14.92 -14.87 13.69
C LYS A 96 15.84 -14.17 12.69
N GLU A 97 15.35 -13.84 11.50
CA GLU A 97 16.17 -13.17 10.48
C GLU A 97 16.46 -11.70 10.83
N PHE A 98 15.47 -10.99 11.40
CA PHE A 98 15.67 -9.62 11.87
C PHE A 98 16.60 -9.55 13.09
N GLU A 99 16.48 -10.48 14.03
CA GLU A 99 17.40 -10.59 15.18
C GLU A 99 18.82 -10.96 14.74
N ASN A 100 18.99 -11.91 13.81
CA ASN A 100 20.31 -12.29 13.28
C ASN A 100 21.00 -11.13 12.55
N LYS A 101 20.27 -10.31 11.76
CA LYS A 101 20.82 -9.10 11.14
C LYS A 101 21.25 -8.06 12.17
N LYS A 102 20.51 -7.94 13.28
CA LYS A 102 20.84 -7.03 14.39
C LYS A 102 22.11 -7.48 15.13
N GLN A 103 22.29 -8.78 15.31
CA GLN A 103 23.45 -9.37 16.00
C GLN A 103 24.72 -9.37 15.13
N SER A 104 24.58 -9.53 13.81
CA SER A 104 25.68 -9.42 12.85
C SER A 104 26.24 -7.98 12.78
N LYS A 105 25.38 -6.97 12.74
CA LYS A 105 25.81 -5.56 12.77
C LYS A 105 26.50 -5.16 14.07
N LYS A 106 26.11 -5.75 15.20
CA LYS A 106 26.74 -5.48 16.50
C LYS A 106 28.18 -6.04 16.58
N ARG A 107 28.47 -7.16 15.93
CA ARG A 107 29.82 -7.76 15.87
C ARG A 107 30.78 -7.10 14.87
N LEU A 108 30.27 -6.24 13.98
CA LEU A 108 31.08 -5.47 13.03
C LEU A 108 31.49 -4.09 13.60
N MET A 109 31.05 -3.77 14.82
CA MET A 109 31.33 -2.51 15.51
C MET A 109 32.09 -2.72 16.84
N GLU A 110 32.50 -3.95 17.13
CA GLU A 110 33.44 -4.35 18.20
C GLU A 110 34.75 -4.79 17.54
#